data_AF-A0A842RCI7-F1
#
_entry.id   AF-A0A842RCI7-F1
#
_cell.length_a   1.000
_cell.length_b   1.000
_cell.length_c   1.000
_cell.angle_alpha   90.00
_cell.angle_beta   90.00
_cell.angle_gamma   90.00
#
_symmetry.space_group_name_H-M   'P 1'
#
loop_
_entity.id
_entity.type
_entity.pdbx_description
1 polymer ?
#
loop_
_entity_poly.entity_id
_entity_poly.type
_entity_poly.pdbx_seq_one_letter_code
_entity_poly.pdbx_strand_id
1 'polypeptide(L)'
;MYSGSLECSIACPKCDNSIMLNGPLEVGHCNACQSDTPIPHEFWSDIFKDIIEDIVTELEEGHGRNSTIFGHFNTRLLYYRLKPRCPNCKKPLKVNINNITKPDEIKCHSCDQKIKVAPAPKWLKKILPAAHSFVNAMLSEEDKPETKITEGVALTCPRCGGSLIVDGEDRITPCEYCGIHIYLPDDLWLRLHPVLIKAQWYIIYDPKEVKKMKFD
;
A
#
# COMPACT_ATOMS: atom_id res chain seq x y z
N MET A 1 -21.60 -6.85 -8.77
CA MET A 1 -20.49 -6.68 -7.79
C MET A 1 -19.81 -5.39 -8.14
N TYR A 2 -19.69 -4.48 -7.18
CA TYR A 2 -18.96 -3.23 -7.39
C TYR A 2 -17.54 -3.41 -6.86
N SER A 3 -16.56 -3.00 -7.64
CA SER A 3 -15.15 -3.05 -7.26
C SER A 3 -14.41 -1.84 -7.80
N GLY A 4 -13.54 -1.30 -6.97
CA GLY A 4 -12.62 -0.24 -7.34
C GLY A 4 -11.19 -0.76 -7.30
N SER A 5 -10.39 -0.45 -8.31
CA SER A 5 -8.94 -0.54 -8.20
C SER A 5 -8.39 0.80 -7.72
N LEU A 6 -7.38 0.80 -6.85
CA LEU A 6 -6.79 2.00 -6.28
C LEU A 6 -5.27 1.93 -6.36
N GLU A 7 -4.67 3.09 -6.58
CA GLU A 7 -3.28 3.38 -6.28
C GLU A 7 -3.25 4.72 -5.52
N CYS A 8 -2.76 4.70 -4.27
CA CYS A 8 -2.84 5.85 -3.38
C CYS A 8 -1.46 6.19 -2.82
N SER A 9 -1.16 7.49 -2.72
CA SER A 9 0.00 7.99 -1.99
C SER A 9 -0.31 9.34 -1.36
N ILE A 10 0.31 9.61 -0.22
CA ILE A 10 0.23 10.91 0.46
C ILE A 10 1.61 11.58 0.52
N ALA A 11 1.66 12.90 0.69
CA ALA A 11 2.90 13.58 1.05
C ALA A 11 3.22 13.37 2.55
N CYS A 12 4.48 13.03 2.85
CA CYS A 12 4.96 12.89 4.22
C CYS A 12 4.94 14.25 4.93
N PRO A 13 4.26 14.38 6.10
CA PRO A 13 4.22 15.64 6.84
C PRO A 13 5.57 16.12 7.40
N LYS A 14 6.63 15.29 7.33
CA LYS A 14 7.96 15.59 7.88
C LYS A 14 8.98 16.02 6.84
N CYS A 15 8.89 15.50 5.60
CA CYS A 15 9.91 15.73 4.57
C CYS A 15 9.35 15.85 3.15
N ASP A 16 8.03 15.93 3.00
CA ASP A 16 7.30 16.07 1.72
C ASP A 16 7.49 14.94 0.69
N ASN A 17 8.32 13.95 0.98
CA ASN A 17 8.44 12.74 0.16
C ASN A 17 7.14 11.94 0.17
N SER A 18 6.92 11.15 -0.88
CA SER A 18 5.68 10.38 -1.02
C SER A 18 5.69 9.11 -0.15
N ILE A 19 4.61 8.91 0.61
CA ILE A 19 4.30 7.68 1.34
C ILE A 19 3.30 6.89 0.50
N MET A 20 3.65 5.66 0.13
CA MET A 20 2.77 4.78 -0.64
C MET A 20 1.76 4.10 0.29
N LEU A 21 0.48 4.26 0.00
CA LEU A 21 -0.61 3.62 0.73
C LEU A 21 -1.17 2.46 -0.12
N ASN A 22 -0.55 1.30 0.03
CA ASN A 22 -0.90 0.08 -0.72
C ASN A 22 -2.07 -0.70 -0.08
N GLY A 23 -2.95 0.01 0.63
CA GLY A 23 -4.16 -0.50 1.29
C GLY A 23 -4.64 0.47 2.37
N PRO A 24 -5.77 0.19 3.04
CA PRO A 24 -6.32 1.00 4.11
C PRO A 24 -5.50 0.88 5.41
N LEU A 25 -4.26 1.37 5.39
CA LEU A 25 -3.34 1.29 6.52
C LEU A 25 -3.67 2.35 7.57
N GLU A 26 -3.52 2.02 8.86
CA GLU A 26 -3.65 2.97 9.98
C GLU A 26 -2.36 3.77 10.22
N VAL A 27 -1.23 3.33 9.66
CA VAL A 27 0.07 3.99 9.72
C VAL A 27 0.73 3.89 8.34
N GLY A 28 1.25 5.01 7.84
CA GLY A 28 2.07 5.09 6.65
C GLY A 28 3.52 5.37 7.01
N HIS A 29 4.43 4.50 6.58
CA HIS A 29 5.87 4.64 6.82
C HIS A 29 6.57 5.40 5.68
N CYS A 30 7.34 6.43 6.00
CA CYS A 30 8.10 7.19 5.01
C CYS A 30 9.50 6.60 4.79
N ASN A 31 9.74 5.98 3.63
CA ASN A 31 11.07 5.42 3.29
C ASN A 31 12.20 6.47 3.22
N ALA A 32 11.87 7.76 3.07
CA ALA A 32 12.88 8.82 2.93
C ALA A 32 13.42 9.31 4.28
N CYS A 33 12.53 9.66 5.22
CA CYS A 33 12.90 10.18 6.54
C CYS A 33 12.65 9.21 7.69
N GLN A 34 12.13 8.00 7.40
CA GLN A 34 11.84 6.92 8.36
C GLN A 34 10.76 7.26 9.40
N SER A 35 10.05 8.38 9.25
CA SER A 35 8.96 8.73 10.16
C SER A 35 7.70 7.95 9.84
N ASP A 36 7.01 7.50 10.89
CA ASP A 36 5.65 6.98 10.80
C ASP A 36 4.63 8.10 10.85
N THR A 37 3.64 8.00 9.96
CA THR A 37 2.52 8.95 9.86
C THR A 37 1.22 8.22 10.18
N PRO A 38 0.53 8.53 11.28
CA PRO A 38 -0.80 8.00 11.55
C PRO A 38 -1.76 8.40 10.43
N ILE A 39 -2.53 7.44 9.92
CA ILE A 39 -3.53 7.64 8.87
C ILE A 39 -4.92 7.50 9.51
N PRO A 40 -5.68 8.61 9.66
CA PRO A 40 -6.98 8.55 10.32
C PRO A 40 -7.99 7.67 9.58
N HIS A 41 -8.92 7.04 10.31
CA HIS A 41 -10.00 6.27 9.69
C HIS A 41 -10.92 7.14 8.83
N GLU A 42 -11.11 8.40 9.21
CA GLU A 42 -11.91 9.39 8.46
C GLU A 42 -11.33 9.62 7.07
N PHE A 43 -10.01 9.75 6.94
CA PHE A 43 -9.33 9.87 5.66
C PHE A 43 -9.70 8.73 4.69
N TRP A 44 -9.72 7.49 5.20
CA TRP A 44 -10.13 6.33 4.39
C TRP A 44 -11.62 6.31 4.10
N SER A 45 -12.46 6.67 5.08
CA SER A 45 -13.91 6.79 4.87
C SER A 45 -14.22 7.71 3.71
N ASP A 46 -13.61 8.90 3.69
CA ASP A 46 -13.90 9.92 2.69
C ASP A 46 -13.45 9.46 1.30
N ILE A 47 -12.21 8.97 1.18
CA ILE A 47 -11.70 8.39 -0.08
C ILE A 47 -12.62 7.30 -0.60
N PHE A 48 -13.05 6.36 0.24
CA PHE A 48 -13.84 5.23 -0.24
C PHE A 48 -15.29 5.59 -0.55
N LYS A 49 -15.86 6.62 0.10
CA LYS A 49 -17.18 7.16 -0.21
C LYS A 49 -17.19 7.83 -1.58
N ASP A 50 -16.24 8.71 -1.85
CA ASP A 50 -16.11 9.38 -3.15
C ASP A 50 -15.90 8.34 -4.27
N ILE A 51 -15.04 7.35 -4.03
CA ILE A 51 -14.78 6.29 -5.02
C ILE A 51 -16.02 5.44 -5.29
N ILE A 52 -16.75 5.02 -4.25
CA ILE A 52 -17.91 4.14 -4.46
C ILE A 52 -19.04 4.89 -5.15
N GLU A 53 -19.23 6.16 -4.84
CA GLU A 53 -20.17 7.05 -5.54
C GLU A 53 -19.84 7.09 -7.02
N ASP A 54 -18.62 7.50 -7.38
CA ASP A 54 -18.16 7.54 -8.78
C ASP A 54 -18.31 6.20 -9.50
N ILE A 55 -17.95 5.09 -8.85
CA ILE A 55 -18.09 3.74 -9.42
C ILE A 55 -19.55 3.39 -9.74
N VAL A 56 -20.49 3.90 -8.94
CA VAL A 56 -21.92 3.59 -9.06
C VAL A 56 -22.60 4.53 -10.04
N THR A 57 -22.31 5.83 -9.99
CA THR A 57 -23.08 6.87 -10.69
C THR A 57 -22.39 7.40 -11.94
N GLU A 58 -21.06 7.45 -11.99
CA GLU A 58 -20.33 8.23 -13.01
C GLU A 58 -19.43 7.39 -13.93
N LEU A 59 -18.80 6.32 -13.42
CA LEU A 59 -17.78 5.56 -14.15
C LEU A 59 -18.35 4.30 -14.80
N GLU A 60 -17.97 4.08 -16.06
CA GLU A 60 -18.16 2.80 -16.76
C GLU A 60 -17.05 1.79 -16.43
N GLU A 61 -17.31 0.49 -16.64
CA GLU A 61 -16.30 -0.55 -16.41
C GLU A 61 -15.07 -0.32 -17.32
N GLY A 62 -13.88 -0.31 -16.72
CA GLY A 62 -12.61 -0.03 -17.41
C GLY A 62 -12.19 1.44 -17.41
N HIS A 63 -13.07 2.37 -17.03
CA HIS A 63 -12.74 3.78 -16.89
C HIS A 63 -12.28 4.12 -15.47
N GLY A 64 -11.50 5.19 -15.35
CA GLY A 64 -10.97 5.64 -14.08
C GLY A 64 -10.63 7.12 -14.07
N ARG A 65 -10.24 7.59 -12.89
CA ARG A 65 -9.94 8.98 -12.58
C ARG A 65 -8.62 9.08 -11.85
N ASN A 66 -7.91 10.17 -12.14
CA ASN A 66 -6.75 10.59 -11.39
C ASN A 66 -7.12 11.88 -10.66
N SER A 67 -6.97 11.86 -9.34
CA SER A 67 -7.38 12.95 -8.45
C SER A 67 -6.22 13.35 -7.56
N THR A 68 -6.07 14.66 -7.37
CA THR A 68 -5.25 15.23 -6.30
C THR A 68 -6.20 15.80 -5.26
N ILE A 69 -6.23 15.18 -4.08
CA ILE A 69 -7.11 15.60 -2.98
C ILE A 69 -6.27 16.43 -2.02
N PHE A 70 -6.71 17.68 -1.81
CA PHE A 70 -6.18 18.57 -0.80
C PHE A 70 -7.10 18.48 0.42
N GLY A 71 -6.66 17.75 1.44
CA GLY A 71 -7.42 17.55 2.67
C GLY A 71 -6.49 17.29 3.84
N HIS A 72 -6.73 16.20 4.58
CA HIS A 72 -5.85 15.79 5.68
C HIS A 72 -4.40 15.59 5.22
N PHE A 73 -4.22 15.06 4.00
CA PHE A 73 -2.93 14.97 3.34
C PHE A 73 -3.04 15.50 1.90
N ASN A 74 -1.92 15.93 1.33
CA ASN A 74 -1.80 16.07 -0.12
C ASN A 74 -1.75 14.68 -0.74
N THR A 75 -2.88 14.24 -1.30
CA THR A 75 -3.10 12.85 -1.71
C THR A 75 -3.15 12.75 -3.22
N ARG A 76 -2.36 11.84 -3.79
CA ARG A 76 -2.45 11.44 -5.20
C ARG A 76 -3.13 10.09 -5.29
N LEU A 77 -4.31 10.09 -5.89
CA LEU A 77 -5.18 8.93 -5.97
C LEU A 77 -5.51 8.64 -7.44
N LEU A 78 -5.24 7.41 -7.86
CA LEU A 78 -5.68 6.88 -9.15
C LEU A 78 -6.65 5.73 -8.85
N TYR A 79 -7.85 5.78 -9.41
CA TYR A 79 -8.84 4.72 -9.23
C TYR A 79 -9.63 4.43 -10.50
N TYR A 80 -10.08 3.19 -10.63
CA TYR A 80 -10.88 2.73 -11.76
C TYR A 80 -12.06 1.88 -11.28
N ARG A 81 -13.17 1.93 -12.02
CA ARG A 81 -14.20 0.90 -11.95
C ARG A 81 -13.67 -0.35 -12.66
N LEU A 82 -12.96 -1.19 -11.91
CA LEU A 82 -12.26 -2.34 -12.46
C LEU A 82 -12.39 -3.56 -11.56
N LYS A 83 -12.68 -4.72 -12.16
CA LYS A 83 -12.63 -6.01 -11.47
C LYS A 83 -11.18 -6.38 -11.11
N PRO A 84 -10.94 -7.09 -9.99
CA PRO A 84 -9.61 -7.54 -9.62
C PRO A 84 -8.88 -8.25 -10.75
N ARG A 85 -7.62 -7.87 -10.98
CA ARG A 85 -6.74 -8.48 -11.98
C ARG A 85 -5.48 -9.01 -11.31
N CYS A 86 -4.91 -10.05 -11.91
CA CYS A 86 -3.64 -10.59 -11.46
C CYS A 86 -2.53 -9.53 -11.64
N PRO A 87 -1.71 -9.24 -10.62
CA PRO A 87 -0.62 -8.27 -10.74
C PRO A 87 0.45 -8.74 -11.72
N ASN A 88 0.60 -10.06 -11.91
CA ASN A 88 1.53 -10.65 -12.86
C ASN A 88 0.98 -10.65 -14.29
N CYS A 89 -0.02 -11.49 -14.60
CA CYS A 89 -0.50 -11.66 -15.98
C CYS A 89 -1.62 -10.69 -16.43
N LYS A 90 -2.07 -9.78 -15.55
CA LYS A 90 -3.12 -8.77 -15.79
C LYS A 90 -4.52 -9.29 -16.18
N LYS A 91 -4.71 -10.61 -16.25
CA LYS A 91 -6.02 -11.23 -16.52
C LYS A 91 -6.97 -11.07 -15.33
N PRO A 92 -8.29 -10.96 -15.57
CA PRO A 92 -9.30 -10.89 -14.51
C PRO A 92 -9.23 -12.09 -13.57
N LEU A 93 -9.32 -11.82 -12.27
CA LEU A 93 -9.37 -12.83 -11.22
C LEU A 93 -10.81 -13.30 -11.00
N LYS A 94 -10.97 -14.60 -10.79
CA LYS A 94 -12.24 -15.20 -10.35
C LYS A 94 -12.30 -15.15 -8.83
N VAL A 95 -12.72 -14.01 -8.29
CA VAL A 95 -12.84 -13.80 -6.84
C VAL A 95 -14.26 -14.13 -6.39
N ASN A 96 -14.42 -15.10 -5.50
CA ASN A 96 -15.70 -15.38 -4.85
C ASN A 96 -15.73 -14.70 -3.48
N ILE A 97 -16.39 -13.54 -3.41
CA ILE A 97 -16.48 -12.73 -2.20
C ILE A 97 -17.08 -13.48 -1.01
N ASN A 98 -18.02 -14.39 -1.25
CA ASN A 98 -18.73 -15.10 -0.17
C ASN A 98 -17.79 -16.01 0.64
N ASN A 99 -16.60 -16.29 0.12
CA ASN A 99 -15.61 -17.15 0.76
C ASN A 99 -14.53 -16.35 1.52
N ILE A 100 -14.52 -15.02 1.44
CA ILE A 100 -13.49 -14.18 2.06
C ILE A 100 -13.96 -13.73 3.44
N THR A 101 -13.80 -14.60 4.44
CA THR A 101 -14.17 -14.32 5.84
C THR A 101 -12.98 -14.07 6.76
N LYS A 102 -11.77 -14.40 6.29
CA LYS A 102 -10.47 -14.19 6.95
C LYS A 102 -9.40 -13.91 5.89
N PRO A 103 -8.24 -13.36 6.27
CA PRO A 103 -7.09 -13.26 5.36
C PRO A 103 -6.73 -14.63 4.77
N ASP A 104 -6.49 -14.69 3.46
CA ASP A 104 -6.19 -15.90 2.70
C ASP A 104 -5.43 -15.58 1.40
N GLU A 105 -4.97 -16.61 0.69
CA GLU A 105 -4.39 -16.52 -0.64
C GLU A 105 -5.24 -17.28 -1.66
N ILE A 106 -5.56 -16.64 -2.78
CA ILE A 106 -6.13 -17.32 -3.96
C ILE A 106 -5.07 -17.44 -5.06
N LYS A 107 -5.18 -18.47 -5.89
CA LYS A 107 -4.30 -18.62 -7.06
C LYS A 107 -4.94 -18.02 -8.30
N CYS A 108 -4.14 -17.30 -9.09
CA CYS A 108 -4.56 -16.85 -10.41
C CYS A 108 -4.78 -18.05 -11.35
N HIS A 109 -5.98 -18.22 -11.90
CA HIS A 109 -6.31 -19.32 -12.83
C HIS A 109 -5.48 -19.37 -14.11
N SER A 110 -4.73 -18.31 -14.44
CA SER A 110 -3.98 -18.20 -15.68
C SER A 110 -2.46 -18.31 -15.54
N CYS A 111 -1.90 -18.08 -14.35
CA CYS A 111 -0.44 -18.06 -14.14
C CYS A 111 -0.03 -18.55 -12.76
N ASP A 112 -0.96 -19.08 -11.97
CA ASP A 112 -0.76 -19.62 -10.61
C ASP A 112 -0.18 -18.67 -9.56
N GLN A 113 0.02 -17.40 -9.91
CA GLN A 113 0.41 -16.35 -8.98
C GLN A 113 -0.53 -16.34 -7.76
N LYS A 114 0.07 -16.37 -6.57
CA LYS A 114 -0.62 -16.17 -5.29
C LYS A 114 -1.07 -14.73 -5.14
N ILE A 115 -2.32 -14.54 -4.76
CA ILE A 115 -3.00 -13.27 -4.63
C ILE A 115 -3.56 -13.16 -3.22
N LYS A 116 -3.12 -12.15 -2.47
CA LYS A 116 -3.63 -11.89 -1.13
C LYS A 116 -5.07 -11.39 -1.20
N VAL A 117 -5.94 -11.97 -0.37
CA VAL A 117 -7.32 -11.51 -0.18
C VAL A 117 -7.63 -11.44 1.32
N ALA A 118 -8.44 -10.47 1.72
CA ALA A 118 -8.82 -10.36 3.12
C ALA A 118 -10.18 -9.66 3.27
N PRO A 119 -10.96 -9.96 4.32
CA PRO A 119 -12.18 -9.22 4.62
C PRO A 119 -11.84 -7.78 4.99
N ALA A 120 -12.79 -6.86 4.82
CA ALA A 120 -12.60 -5.50 5.29
C ALA A 120 -12.36 -5.47 6.82
N PRO A 121 -11.37 -4.71 7.31
CA PRO A 121 -11.10 -4.57 8.74
C PRO A 121 -12.33 -4.13 9.52
N LYS A 122 -12.40 -4.52 10.81
CA LYS A 122 -13.55 -4.19 11.67
C LYS A 122 -13.80 -2.69 11.78
N TRP A 123 -12.73 -1.88 11.86
CA TRP A 123 -12.86 -0.42 11.94
C TRP A 123 -13.51 0.14 10.67
N LEU A 124 -13.09 -0.36 9.50
CA LEU A 124 -13.62 0.11 8.22
C LEU A 124 -15.07 -0.32 8.03
N LYS A 125 -15.44 -1.54 8.43
CA LYS A 125 -16.85 -1.98 8.36
C LYS A 125 -17.80 -1.14 9.21
N LYS A 126 -17.31 -0.54 10.30
CA LYS A 126 -18.14 0.34 11.14
C LYS A 126 -18.48 1.65 10.42
N ILE A 127 -17.54 2.22 9.67
CA ILE A 127 -17.68 3.52 8.99
C ILE A 127 -18.20 3.37 7.55
N LEU A 128 -17.89 2.24 6.90
CA LEU A 128 -18.31 1.92 5.55
C LEU A 128 -18.77 0.45 5.49
N PRO A 129 -20.03 0.17 5.88
CA PRO A 129 -20.60 -1.18 5.85
C PRO A 129 -20.56 -1.85 4.47
N ALA A 130 -20.55 -1.04 3.40
CA ALA A 130 -20.43 -1.51 2.03
C ALA A 130 -19.08 -2.15 1.71
N ALA A 131 -17.99 -1.83 2.43
CA ALA A 131 -16.69 -2.44 2.23
C ALA A 131 -16.73 -3.92 2.63
N HIS A 132 -16.62 -4.81 1.64
CA HIS A 132 -16.71 -6.25 1.87
C HIS A 132 -15.32 -6.86 2.11
N SER A 133 -14.43 -6.70 1.12
CA SER A 133 -13.12 -7.37 1.10
C SER A 133 -12.11 -6.61 0.24
N PHE A 134 -10.83 -6.93 0.42
CA PHE A 134 -9.72 -6.38 -0.32
C PHE A 134 -8.97 -7.46 -1.09
N VAL A 135 -8.34 -7.07 -2.21
CA VAL A 135 -7.46 -7.91 -3.01
C VAL A 135 -6.15 -7.16 -3.24
N ASN A 136 -5.01 -7.81 -2.93
CA ASN A 136 -3.67 -7.24 -2.98
C ASN A 136 -3.48 -5.95 -2.16
N ALA A 137 -4.37 -5.66 -1.20
CA ALA A 137 -4.20 -4.55 -0.28
C ALA A 137 -3.41 -5.00 0.94
N MET A 138 -2.58 -4.11 1.47
CA MET A 138 -1.98 -4.24 2.80
C MET A 138 -2.98 -3.74 3.85
N LEU A 139 -3.29 -4.57 4.83
CA LEU A 139 -4.20 -4.21 5.93
C LEU A 139 -3.46 -3.94 7.24
N SER A 140 -2.19 -4.35 7.33
CA SER A 140 -1.29 -4.05 8.44
C SER A 140 0.16 -3.93 7.95
N GLU A 141 1.06 -3.53 8.85
CA GLU A 141 2.51 -3.53 8.61
C GLU A 141 3.05 -4.93 8.31
N GLU A 142 2.46 -5.97 8.90
CA GLU A 142 2.83 -7.38 8.67
C GLU A 142 2.55 -7.84 7.22
N ASP A 143 1.71 -7.11 6.49
CA ASP A 143 1.45 -7.38 5.08
C ASP A 143 2.52 -6.86 4.14
N LYS A 144 3.47 -6.05 4.63
CA LYS A 144 4.61 -5.55 3.84
C LYS A 144 5.32 -6.74 3.19
N PRO A 145 5.67 -6.66 1.90
CA PRO A 145 6.51 -7.68 1.29
C PRO A 145 7.81 -7.79 2.09
N GLU A 146 8.19 -9.01 2.47
CA GLU A 146 9.44 -9.26 3.18
C GLU A 146 10.61 -8.71 2.36
N THR A 147 11.33 -7.75 2.94
CA THR A 147 12.60 -7.29 2.39
C THR A 147 13.66 -8.34 2.70
N LYS A 148 13.86 -9.30 1.81
CA LYS A 148 15.01 -10.21 1.90
C LYS A 148 16.28 -9.47 1.48
N ILE A 149 16.88 -8.74 2.41
CA ILE A 149 18.29 -8.34 2.31
C ILE A 149 19.08 -9.63 2.51
N THR A 150 19.51 -10.24 1.42
CA THR A 150 20.15 -11.56 1.47
C THR A 150 21.65 -11.48 1.64
N GLU A 151 22.26 -10.33 1.34
CA GLU A 151 23.71 -10.16 1.42
C GLU A 151 24.03 -8.72 1.86
N GLY A 152 24.75 -8.57 2.99
CA GLY A 152 25.23 -7.27 3.46
C GLY A 152 26.18 -6.63 2.43
N VAL A 153 26.09 -5.32 2.26
CA VAL A 153 26.90 -4.60 1.27
C VAL A 153 28.19 -4.11 1.93
N ALA A 154 29.32 -4.32 1.28
CA ALA A 154 30.61 -3.81 1.75
C ALA A 154 30.75 -2.30 1.46
N LEU A 155 31.09 -1.52 2.48
CA LEU A 155 31.46 -0.11 2.37
C LEU A 155 32.81 0.14 3.05
N THR A 156 33.56 1.11 2.55
CA THR A 156 34.81 1.54 3.18
C THR A 156 34.55 2.69 4.16
N CYS A 157 35.11 2.60 5.37
CA CYS A 157 35.06 3.69 6.34
C CYS A 157 35.76 4.93 5.78
N PRO A 158 35.09 6.11 5.71
CA PRO A 158 35.71 7.32 5.21
C PRO A 158 36.80 7.86 6.15
N ARG A 159 36.84 7.41 7.42
CA ARG A 159 37.82 7.84 8.41
C ARG A 159 39.05 6.94 8.48
N CYS A 160 38.87 5.62 8.59
CA CYS A 160 39.99 4.69 8.84
C CYS A 160 40.31 3.76 7.66
N GLY A 161 39.50 3.76 6.59
CA GLY A 161 39.67 2.85 5.46
C GLY A 161 39.28 1.40 5.74
N GLY A 162 38.78 1.07 6.94
CA GLY A 162 38.31 -0.28 7.28
C GLY A 162 37.10 -0.71 6.44
N SER A 163 36.96 -2.01 6.18
CA SER A 163 35.81 -2.58 5.47
C SER A 163 34.66 -2.84 6.43
N LEU A 164 33.53 -2.16 6.23
CA LEU A 164 32.29 -2.39 6.95
C LEU A 164 31.35 -3.24 6.10
N ILE A 165 30.70 -4.22 6.70
CA ILE A 165 29.55 -4.89 6.11
C ILE A 165 28.31 -4.24 6.71
N VAL A 166 27.44 -3.69 5.86
CA VAL A 166 26.19 -3.08 6.29
C VAL A 166 25.01 -3.91 5.83
N ASP A 167 24.15 -4.26 6.77
CA ASP A 167 22.87 -4.95 6.55
C ASP A 167 21.75 -3.98 6.18
N GLY A 168 21.92 -2.70 6.49
CA GLY A 168 20.91 -1.68 6.29
C GLY A 168 19.89 -1.61 7.42
N GLU A 169 20.09 -2.22 8.59
CA GLU A 169 19.13 -2.03 9.69
C GLU A 169 19.03 -0.55 10.10
N ASP A 170 20.17 0.15 10.13
CA ASP A 170 20.26 1.56 10.50
C ASP A 170 20.94 2.41 9.42
N ARG A 171 20.40 3.61 9.18
CA ARG A 171 21.01 4.58 8.25
C ARG A 171 22.31 5.17 8.79
N ILE A 172 22.51 5.08 10.09
CA ILE A 172 23.72 5.51 10.78
C ILE A 172 24.32 4.29 11.47
N THR A 173 25.39 3.76 10.91
CA THR A 173 26.04 2.54 11.42
C THR A 173 27.40 2.87 12.05
N PRO A 174 27.74 2.30 13.22
CA PRO A 174 29.06 2.49 13.81
C PRO A 174 30.12 1.66 13.08
N CYS A 175 31.32 2.23 12.88
CA CYS A 175 32.46 1.49 12.38
C CYS A 175 33.09 0.62 13.46
N GLU A 176 33.13 -0.70 13.25
CA GLU A 176 33.72 -1.67 14.19
C GLU A 176 35.21 -1.42 14.48
N TYR A 177 35.93 -0.77 13.56
CA TYR A 177 37.37 -0.52 13.70
C TYR A 177 37.70 0.77 14.45
N CYS A 178 36.97 1.86 14.20
CA CYS A 178 37.31 3.19 14.74
C CYS A 178 36.19 3.88 15.50
N GLY A 179 35.02 3.25 15.60
CA GLY A 179 33.87 3.72 16.38
C GLY A 179 33.15 4.94 15.81
N ILE A 180 33.53 5.45 14.63
CA ILE A 180 32.80 6.57 14.02
C ILE A 180 31.43 6.10 13.50
N HIS A 181 30.42 6.93 13.70
CA HIS A 181 29.10 6.74 13.11
C HIS A 181 29.13 7.19 11.65
N ILE A 182 28.85 6.26 10.73
CA ILE A 182 28.85 6.50 9.29
C ILE A 182 27.41 6.59 8.82
N TYR A 183 27.10 7.69 8.12
CA TYR A 183 25.84 7.84 7.42
C TYR A 183 25.88 7.06 6.09
N LEU A 184 24.92 6.18 5.87
CA LEU A 184 24.80 5.43 4.63
C LEU A 184 24.31 6.36 3.49
N PRO A 185 25.04 6.43 2.36
CA PRO A 185 24.60 7.20 1.20
C PRO A 185 23.24 6.73 0.69
N ASP A 186 22.44 7.66 0.15
CA ASP A 186 21.07 7.39 -0.29
C ASP A 186 20.97 6.23 -1.30
N ASP A 187 21.87 6.17 -2.28
CA ASP A 187 21.90 5.08 -3.27
C ASP A 187 22.12 3.71 -2.63
N LEU A 188 22.93 3.64 -1.56
CA LEU A 188 23.18 2.40 -0.81
C LEU A 188 21.98 2.07 0.07
N TRP A 189 21.42 3.07 0.76
CA TRP A 189 20.23 2.93 1.60
C TRP A 189 19.04 2.40 0.80
N LEU A 190 18.78 2.96 -0.39
CA LEU A 190 17.68 2.56 -1.28
C LEU A 190 17.90 1.18 -1.93
N ARG A 191 19.15 0.70 -2.02
CA ARG A 191 19.44 -0.68 -2.43
C ARG A 191 19.15 -1.68 -1.32
N LEU A 192 19.49 -1.32 -0.08
CA LEU A 192 19.23 -2.13 1.11
C LEU A 192 17.74 -2.11 1.50
N HIS A 193 17.02 -1.03 1.16
CA HIS A 193 15.59 -0.88 1.38
C HIS A 193 14.91 -0.69 0.03
N PRO A 194 14.48 -1.78 -0.63
CA PRO A 194 13.63 -1.71 -1.80
C PRO A 194 12.47 -0.79 -1.46
N VAL A 195 12.42 0.35 -2.15
CA VAL A 195 11.40 1.36 -1.96
C VAL A 195 10.06 0.68 -2.16
N LEU A 196 9.17 0.79 -1.16
CA LEU A 196 7.77 0.44 -1.37
C LEU A 196 7.27 1.24 -2.58
N ILE A 197 7.08 0.55 -3.70
CA ILE A 197 6.51 1.13 -4.90
C ILE A 197 4.99 1.21 -4.74
N LYS A 198 4.41 2.23 -5.37
CA LYS A 198 2.96 2.35 -5.51
C LYS A 198 2.43 1.08 -6.20
N ALA A 199 1.55 0.37 -5.53
CA ALA A 199 0.96 -0.86 -6.03
C ALA A 199 -0.55 -0.68 -6.20
N GLN A 200 -1.09 -1.33 -7.24
CA GLN A 200 -2.51 -1.41 -7.46
C GLN A 200 -3.14 -2.47 -6.56
N TRP A 201 -4.13 -2.06 -5.79
CA TRP A 201 -4.95 -2.94 -4.95
C TRP A 201 -6.43 -2.68 -5.19
N TYR A 202 -7.30 -3.53 -4.65
CA TYR A 202 -8.74 -3.47 -4.94
C TYR A 202 -9.56 -3.52 -3.67
N ILE A 203 -10.64 -2.74 -3.66
CA ILE A 203 -11.75 -2.86 -2.72
C ILE A 203 -12.94 -3.48 -3.45
N ILE A 204 -13.60 -4.43 -2.78
CA ILE A 204 -14.85 -5.03 -3.24
C ILE A 204 -15.96 -4.57 -2.32
N TYR A 205 -17.06 -4.12 -2.90
CA TYR A 205 -18.23 -3.67 -2.16
C TYR A 205 -19.37 -4.69 -2.21
N ASP A 206 -20.09 -4.83 -1.10
CA ASP A 206 -21.31 -5.62 -1.03
C ASP A 206 -22.45 -4.89 -1.77
N PRO A 207 -22.95 -5.42 -2.91
CA PRO A 207 -24.02 -4.77 -3.68
C PRO A 207 -25.30 -4.51 -2.88
N LYS A 208 -25.58 -5.29 -1.82
CA LYS A 208 -26.77 -5.08 -0.98
C LYS A 208 -26.63 -3.83 -0.13
N GLU A 209 -25.43 -3.59 0.40
CA GLU A 209 -25.15 -2.40 1.21
C GLU A 209 -25.00 -1.16 0.33
N VAL A 210 -24.38 -1.28 -0.86
CA VAL A 210 -24.30 -0.16 -1.83
C VAL A 210 -25.69 0.37 -2.19
N LYS A 211 -26.67 -0.52 -2.41
CA LYS A 211 -28.06 -0.11 -2.72
C LYS A 211 -28.76 0.66 -1.61
N LYS A 212 -28.28 0.57 -0.37
CA LYS A 212 -28.82 1.31 0.78
C LYS A 212 -28.15 2.67 0.95
N MET A 213 -26.99 2.87 0.32
CA MET A 213 -26.30 4.15 0.35
C MET A 213 -27.12 5.16 -0.44
N LYS A 214 -27.18 6.38 0.09
CA LYS A 214 -27.66 7.55 -0.65
C LYS A 214 -26.41 8.29 -1.10
N PHE A 215 -26.38 8.63 -2.37
CA PHE A 215 -25.39 9.49 -3.00
C PHE A 215 -26.12 10.81 -3.22
N ASP A 216 -25.54 11.91 -2.77
CA ASP A 216 -26.19 13.23 -2.69
C ASP A 216 -25.93 14.06 -3.96
#